data_AF-A0AAV5V368-F1
#
_entry.id   AF-A0AAV5V368-F1
#
_cell.length_a   1.000
_cell.length_b   1.000
_cell.length_c   1.000
_cell.angle_alpha   90.00
_cell.angle_beta   90.00
_cell.angle_gamma   90.00
#
_symmetry.space_group_name_H-M   'P 1'
#
loop_
_entity.id
_entity.type
_entity.pdbx_description
1 polymer ?
#
loop_
_entity_poly.entity_id
_entity_poly.type
_entity_poly.pdbx_seq_one_letter_code
_entity_poly.pdbx_strand_id
1 'polypeptide(L)'
;QVIRQLLSLAEVEFEDIRITHEQWPEFKPKTPFGQMPLLEVDGTQIPQSFAICRYIASQHGLAGKTPFEAAWVDALADQYKDFNNDFKKFFYVQLGFEDGDK
;
A
#
# COMPACT_ATOMS: atom_id res chain seq x y z
N GLN A 1 0.17 -6.73 -0.15
CA GLN A 1 -0.52 -7.77 -0.94
C GLN A 1 -1.50 -7.18 -1.95
N VAL A 2 -2.37 -6.24 -1.56
CA VAL A 2 -3.36 -5.60 -2.46
C VAL A 2 -2.76 -5.07 -3.77
N ILE A 3 -1.61 -4.40 -3.73
CA ILE A 3 -0.92 -3.89 -4.93
C ILE A 3 -0.64 -5.01 -5.96
N ARG A 4 -0.10 -6.15 -5.51
CA ARG A 4 0.22 -7.29 -6.39
C ARG A 4 -1.04 -7.91 -6.98
N GLN A 5 -2.10 -8.03 -6.16
CA GLN A 5 -3.40 -8.52 -6.63
C GLN A 5 -3.99 -7.58 -7.69
N LEU A 6 -3.86 -6.26 -7.48
CA LEU A 6 -4.37 -5.26 -8.41
C LEU A 6 -3.61 -5.27 -9.73
N LEU A 7 -2.28 -5.38 -9.71
CA LEU A 7 -1.46 -5.56 -10.92
C LEU A 7 -1.82 -6.84 -11.66
N SER A 8 -2.00 -7.95 -10.94
CA SER A 8 -2.40 -9.23 -11.54
C SER A 8 -3.80 -9.16 -12.16
N LEU A 9 -4.76 -8.52 -11.48
CA LEU A 9 -6.13 -8.31 -11.99
C LEU A 9 -6.16 -7.40 -13.21
N ALA A 10 -5.27 -6.40 -13.25
CA ALA A 10 -5.09 -5.50 -14.37
C ALA A 10 -4.27 -6.12 -15.52
N GLU A 11 -3.84 -7.39 -15.39
CA GLU A 11 -3.01 -8.11 -16.34
C GLU A 11 -1.70 -7.37 -16.69
N VAL A 12 -1.15 -6.65 -15.70
CA VAL A 12 0.12 -5.94 -15.83
C VAL A 12 1.24 -6.86 -15.35
N GLU A 13 2.22 -7.12 -16.22
CA GLU A 13 3.45 -7.79 -15.83
C GLU A 13 4.27 -6.88 -14.91
N PHE A 14 4.81 -7.46 -13.83
CA PHE A 14 5.63 -6.71 -12.87
C PHE A 14 6.70 -7.62 -12.26
N GLU A 15 7.82 -7.02 -11.86
CA GLU A 15 8.84 -7.70 -11.07
C GLU A 15 8.46 -7.65 -9.58
N ASP A 16 8.29 -8.82 -8.95
CA ASP A 16 8.04 -8.92 -7.51
C ASP A 16 9.34 -8.95 -6.69
N ILE A 17 9.95 -7.79 -6.49
CA ILE A 17 11.17 -7.66 -5.68
C ILE A 17 10.80 -7.73 -4.19
N ARG A 18 11.33 -8.75 -3.49
CA ARG A 18 11.10 -8.98 -2.05
C ARG A 18 12.36 -8.71 -1.25
N ILE A 19 12.45 -7.52 -0.68
CA ILE A 19 13.56 -7.09 0.17
C ILE A 19 13.47 -7.83 1.52
N THR A 20 14.53 -8.55 1.88
CA THR A 20 14.60 -9.22 3.19
C THR A 20 14.87 -8.23 4.32
N HIS A 21 14.74 -8.66 5.58
CA HIS A 21 15.00 -7.80 6.72
C HIS A 21 16.46 -7.33 6.76
N GLU A 22 17.40 -8.18 6.34
CA GLU A 22 18.85 -7.91 6.30
C GLU A 22 19.21 -6.91 5.20
N GLN A 23 18.49 -6.93 4.08
CA GLN A 23 18.69 -6.02 2.95
C GLN A 23 18.05 -4.64 3.20
N TRP A 24 17.02 -4.58 4.05
CA TRP A 24 16.24 -3.37 4.26
C TRP A 24 17.06 -2.15 4.73
N PRO A 25 18.03 -2.26 5.66
CA PRO A 25 18.85 -1.12 6.08
C PRO A 25 19.59 -0.44 4.90
N GLU A 26 20.06 -1.20 3.92
CA GLU A 26 20.75 -0.65 2.74
C GLU A 26 19.77 -0.09 1.71
N PHE A 27 18.58 -0.69 1.58
CA PHE A 27 17.57 -0.25 0.62
C PHE A 27 16.78 0.96 1.11
N LYS A 28 16.55 1.10 2.42
CA LYS A 28 15.72 2.15 3.03
C LYS A 28 16.09 3.58 2.58
N PRO A 29 17.38 4.00 2.54
CA PRO A 29 17.77 5.33 2.07
C PRO A 29 17.46 5.59 0.59
N LYS A 30 17.27 4.53 -0.21
CA LYS A 30 16.93 4.60 -1.64
C LYS A 30 15.43 4.78 -1.87
N THR A 31 14.61 4.81 -0.82
CA THR A 31 13.15 5.00 -0.91
C THR A 31 12.75 6.43 -0.54
N PRO A 32 11.72 7.03 -1.18
CA PRO A 32 11.40 8.45 -0.97
C PRO A 32 11.08 8.83 0.48
N PHE A 33 10.41 7.94 1.22
CA PHE A 33 9.97 8.18 2.59
C PHE A 33 10.59 7.23 3.61
N GLY A 34 11.65 6.49 3.24
CA GLY A 34 12.25 5.50 4.13
C GLY A 34 11.30 4.35 4.49
N GLN A 35 10.36 4.01 3.60
CA GLN A 35 9.27 3.07 3.82
C GLN A 35 9.00 2.24 2.58
N MET A 36 8.42 1.04 2.80
CA MET A 36 7.80 0.20 1.78
C MET A 36 6.29 0.13 2.02
N PRO A 37 5.46 -0.16 0.99
CA PRO A 37 5.82 -0.54 -0.38
C PRO A 37 6.24 0.64 -1.27
N LEU A 38 6.89 0.30 -2.39
CA LEU A 38 7.32 1.20 -3.45
C LEU A 38 6.94 0.58 -4.80
N LEU A 39 6.34 1.36 -5.70
CA LEU A 39 6.17 0.98 -7.11
C LEU A 39 7.13 1.81 -7.95
N GLU A 40 7.81 1.19 -8.90
CA GLU A 40 8.63 1.89 -9.89
C GLU A 40 8.01 1.71 -11.27
N VAL A 41 7.79 2.81 -11.98
CA VAL A 41 7.24 2.84 -13.34
C VAL A 41 8.18 3.69 -14.18
N ASP A 42 8.81 3.08 -15.20
CA ASP A 42 9.77 3.75 -16.08
C ASP A 42 10.88 4.51 -15.32
N GLY A 43 11.42 3.87 -14.26
CA GLY A 43 12.46 4.46 -13.40
C GLY A 43 11.95 5.53 -12.42
N THR A 44 10.65 5.83 -12.41
CA THR A 44 10.03 6.80 -11.50
C THR A 44 9.35 6.09 -10.33
N GLN A 45 9.63 6.55 -9.11
CA GLN A 45 9.16 5.92 -7.89
C GLN A 45 7.86 6.54 -7.36
N ILE A 46 6.91 5.67 -7.01
CA ILE A 46 5.63 6.03 -6.36
C ILE A 46 5.60 5.36 -4.97
N PRO A 47 5.72 6.12 -3.87
CA PRO A 47 5.58 5.61 -2.51
C PRO A 47 4.09 5.57 -2.10
N GLN A 48 3.82 5.08 -0.87
CA GLN A 48 2.49 4.99 -0.24
C GLN A 48 1.54 3.97 -0.87
N SER A 49 1.18 2.95 -0.11
CA SER A 49 0.40 1.80 -0.61
C SER A 49 -0.93 2.18 -1.27
N PHE A 50 -1.69 3.11 -0.68
CA PHE A 50 -2.98 3.54 -1.23
C PHE A 50 -2.83 4.47 -2.44
N ALA A 51 -1.75 5.26 -2.52
CA ALA A 51 -1.47 6.05 -3.71
C ALA A 51 -1.13 5.14 -4.91
N ILE A 52 -0.31 4.12 -4.67
CA ILE A 52 0.00 3.08 -5.66
C ILE A 52 -1.26 2.37 -6.13
N CYS A 53 -2.13 1.92 -5.20
CA CYS A 53 -3.39 1.25 -5.58
C CYS A 53 -4.28 2.15 -6.45
N ARG A 54 -4.47 3.43 -6.08
CA ARG A 54 -5.29 4.37 -6.85
C ARG A 54 -4.69 4.66 -8.22
N TYR A 55 -3.37 4.82 -8.30
CA TYR A 55 -2.66 4.99 -9.57
C TYR A 55 -2.97 3.82 -10.51
N ILE A 56 -2.70 2.58 -10.09
CA ILE A 56 -2.99 1.38 -10.90
C ILE A 56 -4.48 1.31 -11.24
N ALA A 57 -5.36 1.46 -10.25
CA ALA A 57 -6.80 1.36 -10.48
C ALA A 57 -7.31 2.39 -11.50
N SER A 58 -6.78 3.62 -11.47
CA SER A 58 -7.14 4.68 -12.43
C SER A 58 -6.69 4.36 -13.86
N GLN A 59 -5.52 3.74 -14.03
CA GLN A 59 -4.99 3.38 -15.34
C GLN A 59 -5.77 2.23 -16.00
N HIS A 60 -6.39 1.37 -15.20
CA HIS A 60 -7.02 0.14 -15.66
C HIS A 60 -8.54 0.10 -15.47
N GLY A 61 -9.18 1.26 -15.21
CA GLY A 61 -10.64 1.35 -15.09
C GLY A 61 -11.23 0.64 -13.85
N LEU A 62 -10.41 0.42 -12.81
CA LEU A 62 -10.80 -0.25 -11.57
C LEU A 62 -11.14 0.74 -10.44
N ALA A 63 -11.05 2.04 -10.70
CA ALA A 63 -11.36 3.10 -9.74
C ALA A 63 -12.82 3.59 -9.81
N GLY A 64 -13.73 2.88 -10.50
CA GLY A 64 -15.08 3.36 -10.79
C GLY A 64 -15.18 4.10 -12.13
N LYS A 65 -16.40 4.29 -12.62
CA LYS A 65 -16.68 4.79 -13.98
C LYS A 65 -16.83 6.31 -14.05
N THR A 66 -17.02 6.96 -12.91
CA THR A 66 -17.22 8.41 -12.81
C THR A 66 -16.36 9.00 -11.70
N PRO A 67 -16.06 10.31 -11.72
CA PRO A 67 -15.35 10.96 -10.63
C PRO A 67 -16.03 10.77 -9.27
N PHE A 68 -17.37 10.69 -9.24
CA PHE A 68 -18.12 10.45 -8.01
C PHE A 68 -17.95 9.02 -7.50
N GLU A 69 -18.01 8.01 -8.39
CA GLU A 69 -17.72 6.63 -8.01
C GLU A 69 -16.28 6.46 -7.51
N ALA A 70 -15.31 7.11 -8.16
CA ALA A 70 -13.92 7.11 -7.72
C ALA A 70 -13.74 7.74 -6.34
N ALA A 71 -14.42 8.86 -6.07
CA ALA A 71 -14.41 9.46 -4.74
C ALA A 71 -14.98 8.50 -3.67
N TRP A 72 -15.98 7.69 -4.00
CA TRP A 72 -16.52 6.68 -3.08
C TRP A 72 -15.57 5.50 -2.85
N VAL A 73 -14.86 5.06 -3.88
CA VAL A 73 -13.79 4.05 -3.74
C VAL A 73 -12.71 4.58 -2.80
N ASP A 74 -12.26 5.83 -3.00
CA ASP A 74 -11.26 6.48 -2.16
C ASP A 74 -11.75 6.63 -0.72
N ALA A 75 -13.00 7.07 -0.51
CA ALA A 75 -13.58 7.22 0.81
C ALA A 75 -13.64 5.89 1.60
N LEU A 76 -14.02 4.79 0.94
CA LEU A 76 -14.00 3.47 1.57
C LEU A 76 -12.59 2.98 1.87
N ALA A 77 -11.63 3.25 0.98
CA ALA A 77 -10.24 2.89 1.18
C ALA A 77 -9.63 3.65 2.38
N ASP A 78 -9.92 4.94 2.50
CA ASP A 78 -9.48 5.78 3.63
C ASP A 78 -10.17 5.35 4.94
N GLN A 79 -11.46 5.04 4.91
CA GLN A 79 -12.16 4.50 6.09
C GLN A 79 -11.55 3.17 6.56
N TYR A 80 -11.16 2.30 5.63
CA TYR A 80 -10.45 1.07 5.95
C TYR A 80 -9.04 1.36 6.51
N LYS A 81 -8.35 2.38 6.02
CA LYS A 81 -7.04 2.80 6.54
C LYS A 81 -7.15 3.29 7.98
N ASP A 82 -8.16 4.09 8.30
CA ASP A 82 -8.42 4.55 9.67
C ASP A 82 -8.72 3.37 10.60
N PHE A 83 -9.62 2.48 10.18
CA PHE A 83 -9.88 1.23 10.90
C PHE A 83 -8.61 0.42 11.14
N ASN A 84 -7.77 0.25 10.11
CA ASN A 84 -6.53 -0.51 10.22
C ASN A 84 -5.54 0.15 11.20
N ASN A 85 -5.45 1.47 11.23
CA ASN A 85 -4.59 2.20 12.16
C ASN A 85 -5.04 2.03 13.61
N ASP A 86 -6.35 2.04 13.87
CA ASP A 86 -6.86 1.79 15.21
C ASP A 86 -6.74 0.32 15.62
N PHE A 87 -7.06 -0.59 14.70
CA PHE A 87 -6.94 -2.03 14.93
C PHE A 87 -5.49 -2.46 15.20
N LYS A 88 -4.50 -1.81 14.56
CA LYS A 88 -3.07 -2.09 14.78
C LYS A 88 -2.67 -1.97 16.25
N LYS A 89 -3.20 -0.99 16.99
CA LYS A 89 -2.89 -0.80 18.42
C LYS A 89 -3.23 -2.06 19.21
N PHE A 90 -4.46 -2.53 19.04
CA PHE A 90 -4.91 -3.79 19.65
C PHE A 90 -4.05 -4.98 19.22
N PHE A 91 -3.79 -5.09 17.92
CA PHE A 91 -3.05 -6.23 17.36
C PHE A 91 -1.59 -6.28 17.83
N TYR A 92 -0.94 -5.12 17.99
CA TYR A 92 0.44 -5.03 18.49
C TYR A 92 0.53 -5.45 19.95
N VAL A 93 -0.44 -5.05 20.78
CA VAL A 93 -0.56 -5.53 22.17
C VAL A 93 -0.82 -7.04 22.21
N GLN A 94 -1.76 -7.54 21.42
CA GLN A 94 -2.09 -8.97 21.38
C GLN A 94 -0.88 -9.83 21.00
N LEU A 95 -0.02 -9.35 20.09
CA LEU A 95 1.19 -10.04 19.66
C LEU A 95 2.41 -9.81 20.57
N GLY A 96 2.28 -9.00 21.63
CA GLY A 96 3.36 -8.71 22.57
C GLY A 96 4.43 -7.76 22.04
N PHE A 97 4.11 -6.96 21.02
CA PHE A 97 5.00 -5.90 20.52
C PHE A 97 4.90 -4.60 21.32
N GLU A 98 3.79 -4.37 21.99
CA GLU A 98 3.55 -3.21 22.86
C GLU A 98 2.82 -3.65 24.14
N ASP A 99 2.99 -2.90 25.24
CA ASP A 99 2.24 -3.13 26.47
C ASP A 99 0.81 -2.63 26.31
N GLY A 100 -0.16 -3.41 26.79
CA GLY A 100 -1.56 -2.99 26.82
C GLY A 100 -1.81 -1.87 27.83
N ASP A 101 -2.87 -1.11 27.61
CA ASP A 101 -3.39 -0.20 28.64
C ASP A 101 -3.72 -1.01 29.90
N LYS A 102 -3.24 -0.54 31.06
CA LYS A 102 -3.46 -1.18 32.37
C LYS A 102 -4.93 -1.27 32.75
#